data_AF-A0A8J9Y8V6-F1
#
_entry.id   AF-A0A8J9Y8V6-F1
#
_cell.length_a   1.000
_cell.length_b   1.000
_cell.length_c   1.000
_cell.angle_alpha   90.00
_cell.angle_beta   90.00
_cell.angle_gamma   90.00
#
_symmetry.space_group_name_H-M   'P 1'
#
loop_
_entity.id
_entity.type
_entity.pdbx_description
1 polymer ?
#
loop_
_entity_poly.entity_id
_entity_poly.type
_entity_poly.pdbx_seq_one_letter_code
_entity_poly.pdbx_strand_id
1 'polypeptide(L)'
;MADSDASADTDASIGRKRTAPRPPLAGSTGSETETDERVRAKENKARRGRPIGSGSGTVLTRARADLRRMEAEAREAEFERALEARAFRKKTGKADKAVFEFGSDLSAPESREDANAAMDVQGLRAEAGRNVTEIFHVARTSGNLKGEYVRRLKTAAAALTGIVDTLAARSSNEETRKVAADNERLRKEVENLKAEEQDRFVRICYEEIRILC
;
A
#
# COMPACT_ATOMS: atom_id res chain seq x y z
N MET A 1 34.24 -10.75 54.62
CA MET A 1 34.46 -10.51 53.19
C MET A 1 33.18 -9.86 52.68
N ALA A 2 32.89 -8.60 52.97
CA ALA A 2 33.57 -7.37 52.55
C ALA A 2 33.44 -7.13 51.03
N ASP A 3 32.83 -5.97 50.74
CA ASP A 3 32.84 -5.15 49.53
C ASP A 3 31.84 -5.51 48.42
N SER A 4 30.72 -4.77 48.23
CA SER A 4 30.58 -3.38 47.76
C SER A 4 31.05 -3.22 46.31
N ASP A 5 30.12 -2.94 45.39
CA ASP A 5 30.24 -1.72 44.58
C ASP A 5 28.95 -1.41 43.81
N ALA A 6 28.46 -0.21 44.12
CA ALA A 6 27.44 0.52 43.39
C ALA A 6 28.16 1.40 42.38
N SER A 7 27.69 1.43 41.13
CA SER A 7 28.10 2.45 40.16
C SER A 7 26.86 3.19 39.67
N ALA A 8 26.57 4.30 40.35
CA ALA A 8 25.85 5.40 39.75
C ALA A 8 26.90 6.29 39.07
N ASP A 9 26.68 6.65 37.80
CA ASP A 9 27.27 7.85 37.25
C ASP A 9 26.24 8.59 36.39
N THR A 10 26.06 9.84 36.81
CA THR A 10 25.33 10.95 36.23
C THR A 10 26.08 11.52 35.03
N ASP A 11 25.39 12.05 34.02
CA ASP A 11 25.72 13.43 33.61
C ASP A 11 24.58 14.14 32.87
N ALA A 12 24.48 15.42 33.17
CA ALA A 12 23.51 16.37 32.68
C ALA A 12 24.20 17.35 31.70
N SER A 13 23.34 17.97 30.88
CA SER A 13 23.50 19.31 30.31
C SER A 13 24.03 19.47 28.87
N ILE A 14 23.71 20.67 28.36
CA ILE A 14 24.01 21.29 27.07
C ILE A 14 22.92 21.01 26.02
N GLY A 15 22.20 21.98 25.46
CA GLY A 15 22.28 23.43 25.51
C GLY A 15 21.38 24.01 24.43
N ARG A 16 20.78 25.17 24.73
CA ARG A 16 19.85 25.97 23.90
C ARG A 16 20.45 26.37 22.54
N LYS A 17 19.58 26.64 21.54
CA LYS A 17 19.62 27.73 20.51
C LYS A 17 18.69 27.32 19.32
N ARG A 18 17.85 28.11 18.65
CA ARG A 18 17.44 29.53 18.64
C ARG A 18 16.13 29.64 17.82
N THR A 19 15.22 30.48 18.28
CA THR A 19 14.19 31.16 17.48
C THR A 19 14.81 32.32 16.69
N ALA A 20 14.36 32.54 15.44
CA ALA A 20 14.19 33.83 14.73
C ALA A 20 14.02 33.59 13.20
N PRO A 21 13.64 34.59 12.38
CA PRO A 21 12.38 35.34 12.42
C PRO A 21 11.66 35.33 11.06
N ARG A 22 10.40 35.79 11.06
CA ARG A 22 9.51 35.98 9.91
C ARG A 22 9.98 37.15 9.03
N PRO A 23 10.02 37.06 7.69
CA PRO A 23 10.18 38.22 6.82
C PRO A 23 8.85 38.96 6.56
N PRO A 24 8.88 40.28 6.31
CA PRO A 24 7.69 41.14 6.21
C PRO A 24 7.04 41.16 4.82
N LEU A 25 5.74 41.49 4.83
CA LEU A 25 4.93 41.95 3.70
C LEU A 25 5.29 43.40 3.34
N ALA A 26 5.53 43.71 2.05
CA ALA A 26 5.27 45.03 1.44
C ALA A 26 5.50 45.04 -0.09
N GLY A 27 4.62 45.74 -0.81
CA GLY A 27 4.72 46.14 -2.23
C GLY A 27 3.93 45.20 -3.15
N SER A 28 2.67 45.42 -3.54
CA SER A 28 2.01 46.60 -4.13
C SER A 28 2.74 47.19 -5.34
N THR A 29 2.30 46.79 -6.53
CA THR A 29 2.17 47.69 -7.70
C THR A 29 1.23 47.01 -8.68
N GLY A 30 -0.04 47.42 -8.62
CA GLY A 30 -0.94 47.29 -9.75
C GLY A 30 -0.57 48.32 -10.81
N SER A 31 -0.91 48.00 -12.06
CA SER A 31 -1.01 48.95 -13.16
C SER A 31 -1.89 48.32 -14.23
N GLU A 32 -3.19 48.59 -14.08
CA GLU A 32 -4.14 48.66 -15.18
C GLU A 32 -3.93 49.99 -15.90
N THR A 33 -4.01 49.99 -17.23
CA THR A 33 -4.59 51.05 -18.11
C THR A 33 -4.54 50.47 -19.53
N GLU A 34 -5.65 50.08 -20.16
CA GLU A 34 -6.72 50.92 -20.73
C GLU A 34 -6.27 51.74 -21.96
N THR A 35 -6.84 51.34 -23.09
CA THR A 35 -7.35 52.10 -24.25
C THR A 35 -6.49 52.97 -25.17
N ASP A 36 -6.82 52.75 -26.45
CA ASP A 36 -7.07 53.72 -27.53
C ASP A 36 -5.93 54.26 -28.43
N GLU A 37 -6.04 53.78 -29.67
CA GLU A 37 -6.49 54.60 -30.80
C GLU A 37 -5.67 55.86 -31.14
N ARG A 38 -4.84 55.76 -32.19
CA ARG A 38 -4.93 56.54 -33.45
C ARG A 38 -3.65 56.39 -34.27
N VAL A 39 -3.82 56.19 -35.58
CA VAL A 39 -3.45 57.13 -36.66
C VAL A 39 -3.34 56.35 -37.98
N ARG A 40 -4.19 56.76 -38.93
CA ARG A 40 -4.22 56.36 -40.34
C ARG A 40 -2.97 56.82 -41.09
N ALA A 41 -2.50 56.06 -42.08
CA ALA A 41 -2.30 56.59 -43.45
C ALA A 41 -1.87 55.54 -44.51
N LYS A 42 -2.72 55.48 -45.55
CA LYS A 42 -2.44 55.50 -47.00
C LYS A 42 -1.96 54.24 -47.74
N GLU A 43 -2.74 53.99 -48.79
CA GLU A 43 -2.66 52.98 -49.84
C GLU A 43 -1.35 53.01 -50.64
N ASN A 44 -0.93 51.83 -51.10
CA ASN A 44 -0.21 51.68 -52.36
C ASN A 44 -0.88 50.59 -53.19
N LYS A 45 -1.54 51.02 -54.28
CA LYS A 45 -2.03 50.18 -55.37
C LYS A 45 -0.88 49.90 -56.34
N ALA A 46 -0.50 48.63 -56.49
CA ALA A 46 0.05 48.14 -57.75
C ALA A 46 -0.33 46.67 -57.93
N ARG A 47 -1.07 46.43 -59.01
CA ARG A 47 -1.59 45.15 -59.48
C ARG A 47 -0.44 44.23 -59.92
N ARG A 48 -0.51 42.95 -59.56
CA ARG A 48 0.00 41.81 -60.37
C ARG A 48 -0.55 40.49 -59.81
N GLY A 49 -1.20 39.70 -60.67
CA GLY A 49 -1.50 38.29 -60.40
C GLY A 49 -2.98 37.95 -60.32
N ARG A 50 -3.52 37.41 -61.42
CA ARG A 50 -4.81 36.70 -61.51
C ARG A 50 -4.98 35.67 -60.38
N PRO A 51 -6.22 35.39 -59.93
CA PRO A 51 -6.49 34.23 -59.09
C PRO A 51 -6.32 32.97 -59.94
N ILE A 52 -5.20 32.27 -59.76
CA ILE A 52 -5.02 30.91 -60.25
C ILE A 52 -5.35 29.99 -59.08
N GLY A 53 -6.42 29.22 -59.18
CA GLY A 53 -6.78 28.23 -58.17
C GLY A 53 -8.25 28.26 -57.78
N SER A 54 -9.10 27.88 -58.72
CA SER A 54 -10.43 27.35 -58.45
C SER A 54 -10.40 26.30 -57.32
N GLY A 55 -11.24 26.47 -56.30
CA GLY A 55 -11.90 25.36 -55.60
C GLY A 55 -11.27 24.78 -54.33
N SER A 56 -10.02 25.09 -53.97
CA SER A 56 -9.36 24.40 -52.82
C SER A 56 -9.53 25.11 -51.46
N GLY A 57 -9.54 26.45 -51.44
CA GLY A 57 -9.61 27.22 -50.20
C GLY A 57 -10.94 27.14 -49.46
N THR A 58 -12.05 27.07 -50.19
CA THR A 58 -13.41 26.95 -49.61
C THR A 58 -13.65 25.58 -48.96
N VAL A 59 -13.07 24.52 -49.52
CA VAL A 59 -13.14 23.16 -48.96
C VAL A 59 -12.33 23.07 -47.66
N LEU A 60 -11.12 23.65 -47.63
CA LEU A 60 -10.30 23.70 -46.40
C LEU A 60 -10.93 24.58 -45.31
N THR A 61 -11.59 25.69 -45.66
CA THR A 61 -12.32 26.51 -44.68
C THR A 61 -13.56 25.80 -44.15
N ARG A 62 -14.27 25.04 -45.00
CA ARG A 62 -15.42 24.21 -44.58
C ARG A 62 -14.97 23.08 -43.67
N ALA A 63 -13.93 22.33 -44.04
CA ALA A 63 -13.35 21.28 -43.21
C ALA A 63 -12.86 21.78 -41.85
N ARG A 64 -12.30 22.99 -41.78
CA ARG A 64 -11.92 23.62 -40.50
C ARG A 64 -13.13 24.07 -39.66
N ALA A 65 -14.21 24.51 -40.29
CA ALA A 65 -15.45 24.84 -39.60
C ALA A 65 -16.12 23.57 -39.05
N ASP A 66 -16.11 22.49 -39.83
CA ASP A 66 -16.66 21.19 -39.43
C ASP A 66 -15.87 20.57 -38.27
N LEU A 67 -14.52 20.63 -38.29
CA LEU A 67 -13.70 20.19 -37.16
C LEU A 67 -13.99 20.98 -35.88
N ARG A 68 -14.09 22.31 -35.97
CA ARG A 68 -14.43 23.16 -34.81
C ARG A 68 -15.82 22.86 -34.27
N ARG A 69 -16.76 22.50 -35.13
CA ARG A 69 -18.11 22.09 -34.74
C ARG A 69 -18.10 20.75 -34.02
N MET A 70 -17.39 19.75 -34.54
CA MET A 70 -17.27 18.45 -33.85
C MET A 70 -16.54 18.57 -32.51
N GLU A 71 -15.51 19.42 -32.41
CA GLU A 71 -14.81 19.69 -31.14
C GLU A 71 -15.69 20.40 -30.11
N ALA A 72 -16.64 21.22 -30.56
CA ALA A 72 -17.62 21.87 -29.68
C ALA A 72 -18.68 20.85 -29.21
N GLU A 73 -19.21 20.04 -30.13
CA GLU A 73 -20.17 18.96 -29.83
C GLU A 73 -19.55 17.91 -28.89
N ALA A 74 -18.26 17.57 -29.05
CA ALA A 74 -17.56 16.67 -28.14
C ALA A 74 -17.39 17.26 -26.73
N ARG A 75 -17.06 18.55 -26.62
CA ARG A 75 -16.97 19.25 -25.32
C ARG A 75 -18.32 19.35 -24.62
N GLU A 76 -19.40 19.57 -25.36
CA GLU A 76 -20.75 19.57 -24.82
C GLU A 76 -21.17 18.18 -24.34
N ALA A 77 -20.86 17.12 -25.09
CA ALA A 77 -21.12 15.73 -24.70
C ALA A 77 -20.32 15.30 -23.45
N GLU A 78 -19.08 15.77 -23.30
CA GLU A 78 -18.27 15.54 -22.09
C GLU A 78 -18.87 16.24 -20.87
N PHE A 79 -19.34 17.48 -21.05
CA PHE A 79 -20.00 18.24 -20.00
C PHE A 79 -21.34 17.60 -19.58
N GLU A 80 -22.12 17.10 -20.53
CA GLU A 80 -23.37 16.38 -20.27
C GLU A 80 -23.11 15.06 -19.53
N ARG A 81 -22.11 14.26 -19.95
CA ARG A 81 -21.67 13.06 -19.19
C ARG A 81 -21.23 13.39 -17.76
N ALA A 82 -20.53 14.51 -17.55
CA ALA A 82 -20.12 14.94 -16.22
C ALA A 82 -21.32 15.35 -15.34
N LEU A 83 -22.33 16.00 -15.93
CA LEU A 83 -23.58 16.33 -15.25
C LEU A 83 -24.37 15.08 -14.89
N GLU A 84 -24.49 14.11 -15.79
CA GLU A 84 -25.16 12.83 -15.53
C GLU A 84 -24.45 12.04 -14.43
N ALA A 85 -23.13 11.93 -14.48
CA ALA A 85 -22.33 11.26 -13.44
C ALA A 85 -22.46 11.93 -12.05
N ARG A 86 -22.75 13.24 -12.02
CA ARG A 86 -23.02 13.99 -10.79
C ARG A 86 -24.48 13.81 -10.33
N ALA A 87 -25.43 13.74 -11.27
CA ALA A 87 -26.84 13.50 -10.98
C ALA A 87 -27.07 12.09 -10.39
N PHE A 88 -26.36 11.07 -10.89
CA PHE A 88 -26.40 9.71 -10.31
C PHE A 88 -25.88 9.69 -8.87
N ARG A 89 -24.74 10.34 -8.59
CA ARG A 89 -24.21 10.47 -7.21
C ARG A 89 -25.14 11.21 -6.26
N LYS A 90 -25.93 12.17 -6.76
CA LYS A 90 -26.90 12.92 -5.95
C LYS A 90 -28.19 12.14 -5.69
N LYS A 91 -28.57 11.20 -6.57
CA LYS A 91 -29.71 10.30 -6.39
C LYS A 91 -29.39 9.12 -5.46
N THR A 92 -28.14 8.66 -5.41
CA THR A 92 -27.70 7.59 -4.50
C THR A 92 -27.11 8.09 -3.17
N GLY A 93 -26.73 9.37 -3.08
CA GLY A 93 -25.99 9.93 -1.93
C GLY A 93 -26.82 10.65 -0.85
N LYS A 94 -28.12 10.34 -0.73
CA LYS A 94 -28.98 10.87 0.36
C LYS A 94 -29.60 9.73 1.17
N ALA A 95 -28.75 8.87 1.71
CA ALA A 95 -29.07 8.10 2.91
C ALA A 95 -27.88 8.26 3.86
N ASP A 96 -28.12 9.13 4.83
CA ASP A 96 -27.68 9.02 6.22
C ASP A 96 -26.21 9.27 6.61
N LYS A 97 -26.08 10.38 7.32
CA LYS A 97 -25.03 10.62 8.30
C LYS A 97 -25.13 9.56 9.40
N ALA A 98 -23.96 9.06 9.78
CA ALA A 98 -23.60 8.60 11.12
C ALA A 98 -24.15 7.26 11.62
N VAL A 99 -23.60 6.17 11.06
CA VAL A 99 -22.94 5.13 11.87
C VAL A 99 -21.65 4.77 11.14
N PHE A 100 -20.50 4.95 11.78
CA PHE A 100 -19.22 4.40 11.30
C PHE A 100 -19.23 2.90 11.60
N GLU A 101 -20.07 2.17 10.88
CA GLU A 101 -20.10 0.72 10.87
C GLU A 101 -19.02 0.30 9.87
N PHE A 102 -18.12 -0.58 10.29
CA PHE A 102 -17.08 -1.17 9.46
C PHE A 102 -17.79 -2.07 8.44
N GLY A 103 -18.33 -1.43 7.39
CA GLY A 103 -19.08 -2.06 6.33
C GLY A 103 -18.24 -3.16 5.71
N SER A 104 -18.70 -4.37 5.93
CA SER A 104 -18.36 -5.63 5.31
C SER A 104 -18.53 -5.56 3.78
N ASP A 105 -17.69 -4.75 3.14
CA ASP A 105 -17.40 -4.77 1.71
C ASP A 105 -15.88 -5.00 1.51
N LEU A 106 -15.32 -5.81 2.39
CA LEU A 106 -14.18 -6.65 2.03
C LEU A 106 -14.72 -7.80 1.19
N SER A 107 -15.12 -7.53 -0.06
CA SER A 107 -14.94 -8.56 -1.09
C SER A 107 -13.44 -8.68 -1.28
N ALA A 108 -12.80 -9.39 -0.33
CA ALA A 108 -11.54 -10.02 -0.60
C ALA A 108 -11.77 -10.85 -1.87
N PRO A 109 -10.90 -10.75 -2.88
CA PRO A 109 -10.98 -11.70 -3.97
C PRO A 109 -10.82 -13.07 -3.30
N GLU A 110 -11.79 -13.97 -3.44
CA GLU A 110 -11.79 -15.31 -2.81
C GLU A 110 -10.45 -16.04 -3.07
N SER A 111 -9.75 -15.68 -4.16
CA SER A 111 -8.40 -16.14 -4.49
C SER A 111 -7.28 -15.75 -3.51
N ARG A 112 -7.47 -14.78 -2.61
CA ARG A 112 -6.45 -14.36 -1.63
C ARG A 112 -6.44 -15.25 -0.39
N GLU A 113 -7.59 -15.70 0.07
CA GLU A 113 -7.67 -16.58 1.24
C GLU A 113 -7.10 -17.96 0.92
N ASP A 114 -7.40 -18.49 -0.27
CA ASP A 114 -6.80 -19.72 -0.78
C ASP A 114 -5.28 -19.60 -0.98
N ALA A 115 -4.81 -18.44 -1.47
CA ALA A 115 -3.38 -18.18 -1.62
C ALA A 115 -2.65 -18.10 -0.26
N ASN A 116 -3.29 -17.50 0.75
CA ASN A 116 -2.75 -17.44 2.11
C ASN A 116 -2.73 -18.83 2.77
N ALA A 117 -3.74 -19.67 2.53
CA ALA A 117 -3.78 -21.03 3.03
C ALA A 117 -2.66 -21.92 2.46
N ALA A 118 -2.17 -21.60 1.25
CA ALA A 118 -1.06 -22.29 0.63
C ALA A 118 0.34 -21.79 1.10
N MET A 119 0.41 -20.69 1.85
CA MET A 119 1.69 -20.12 2.31
C MET A 119 2.15 -20.71 3.64
N ASP A 120 3.45 -20.94 3.74
CA ASP A 120 4.11 -21.23 5.01
C ASP A 120 4.02 -20.04 5.99
N VAL A 121 4.16 -20.30 7.29
CA VAL A 121 4.11 -19.30 8.37
C VAL A 121 5.08 -18.15 8.12
N GLN A 122 6.28 -18.46 7.59
CA GLN A 122 7.26 -17.42 7.24
C GLN A 122 6.81 -16.59 6.02
N GLY A 123 6.12 -17.22 5.07
CA GLY A 123 5.50 -16.56 3.91
C GLY A 123 4.40 -15.59 4.31
N LEU A 124 3.48 -16.04 5.17
CA LEU A 124 2.42 -15.21 5.76
C LEU A 124 2.99 -14.02 6.54
N ARG A 125 4.06 -14.24 7.31
CA ARG A 125 4.77 -13.17 8.01
C ARG A 125 5.33 -12.11 7.05
N ALA A 126 5.97 -12.55 5.96
CA ALA A 126 6.53 -11.65 4.96
C ALA A 126 5.43 -10.89 4.18
N GLU A 127 4.31 -11.53 3.87
CA GLU A 127 3.16 -10.88 3.23
C GLU A 127 2.48 -9.86 4.15
N ALA A 128 2.27 -10.19 5.43
CA ALA A 128 1.78 -9.25 6.41
C ALA A 128 2.70 -8.02 6.56
N GLY A 129 4.03 -8.23 6.57
CA GLY A 129 5.01 -7.15 6.55
C GLY A 129 4.86 -6.24 5.33
N ARG A 130 4.68 -6.81 4.14
CA ARG A 130 4.44 -6.05 2.90
C ARG A 130 3.16 -5.22 2.97
N ASN A 131 2.05 -5.82 3.39
CA ASN A 131 0.77 -5.12 3.57
C ASN A 131 0.89 -3.97 4.58
N VAL A 132 1.62 -4.18 5.68
CA VAL A 132 1.91 -3.12 6.65
C VAL A 132 2.71 -1.98 6.02
N THR A 133 3.76 -2.28 5.24
CA THR A 133 4.53 -1.24 4.55
C THR A 133 3.70 -0.45 3.53
N GLU A 134 2.77 -1.11 2.83
CA GLU A 134 1.84 -0.47 1.91
C GLU A 134 0.88 0.46 2.65
N ILE A 135 0.33 0.03 3.79
CA ILE A 135 -0.48 0.86 4.68
C ILE A 135 0.30 2.11 5.12
N PHE A 136 1.57 1.96 5.52
CA PHE A 136 2.43 3.10 5.86
C PHE A 136 2.68 4.04 4.68
N HIS A 137 2.85 3.48 3.48
CA HIS A 137 3.04 4.26 2.26
C HIS A 137 1.80 5.10 1.94
N VAL A 138 0.63 4.47 1.88
CA VAL A 138 -0.66 5.13 1.63
C VAL A 138 -0.93 6.21 2.69
N ALA A 139 -0.65 5.92 3.97
CA ALA A 139 -0.81 6.90 5.05
C ALA A 139 0.03 8.18 4.87
N ARG A 140 1.20 8.04 4.23
CA ARG A 140 2.14 9.14 3.99
C ARG A 140 1.82 9.91 2.72
N THR A 141 1.40 9.23 1.67
CA THR A 141 1.15 9.84 0.35
C THR A 141 -0.25 10.42 0.22
N SER A 142 -1.20 9.99 1.05
CA SER A 142 -2.56 10.52 1.01
C SER A 142 -2.60 11.98 1.49
N GLY A 143 -2.83 12.92 0.58
CA GLY A 143 -2.97 14.36 0.90
C GLY A 143 -4.20 14.71 1.75
N ASN A 144 -5.12 13.75 1.97
CA ASN A 144 -6.40 13.96 2.63
C ASN A 144 -6.53 13.29 4.01
N LEU A 145 -5.54 12.50 4.45
CA LEU A 145 -5.55 11.94 5.80
C LEU A 145 -5.06 12.98 6.80
N LYS A 146 -5.93 13.35 7.76
CA LYS A 146 -5.53 14.21 8.88
C LYS A 146 -4.57 13.44 9.80
N GLY A 147 -3.65 14.15 10.45
CA GLY A 147 -2.55 13.56 11.24
C GLY A 147 -2.97 12.54 12.30
N GLU A 148 -4.17 12.67 12.87
CA GLU A 148 -4.70 11.67 13.81
C GLU A 148 -5.02 10.32 13.13
N TYR A 149 -5.60 10.33 11.94
CA TYR A 149 -5.86 9.10 11.17
C TYR A 149 -4.55 8.45 10.74
N VAL A 150 -3.58 9.24 10.32
CA VAL A 150 -2.22 8.73 10.03
C VAL A 150 -1.64 8.07 11.29
N ARG A 151 -1.73 8.72 12.46
CA ARG A 151 -1.24 8.14 13.71
C ARG A 151 -1.93 6.82 14.05
N ARG A 152 -3.27 6.78 14.00
CA ARG A 152 -4.06 5.56 14.25
C ARG A 152 -3.71 4.43 13.28
N LEU A 153 -3.54 4.74 12.00
CA LEU A 153 -3.17 3.76 10.98
C LEU A 153 -1.78 3.17 11.24
N LYS A 154 -0.80 4.01 11.58
CA LYS A 154 0.54 3.56 11.95
C LYS A 154 0.53 2.68 13.20
N THR A 155 -0.23 3.06 14.22
CA THR A 155 -0.37 2.29 15.45
C THR A 155 -1.04 0.94 15.21
N ALA A 156 -2.12 0.91 14.42
CA ALA A 156 -2.80 -0.33 14.05
C ALA A 156 -1.90 -1.26 13.21
N ALA A 157 -1.16 -0.70 12.25
CA ALA A 157 -0.23 -1.46 11.43
C ALA A 157 0.92 -2.06 12.26
N ALA A 158 1.47 -1.30 13.20
CA ALA A 158 2.48 -1.80 14.13
C ALA A 158 1.93 -2.90 15.07
N ALA A 159 0.69 -2.75 15.54
CA ALA A 159 0.03 -3.79 16.34
C ALA A 159 -0.19 -5.07 15.54
N LEU A 160 -0.58 -4.97 14.25
CA LEU A 160 -0.73 -6.11 13.35
C LEU A 160 0.60 -6.84 13.16
N THR A 161 1.71 -6.13 12.94
CA THR A 161 3.04 -6.76 12.87
C THR A 161 3.37 -7.51 14.15
N GLY A 162 3.14 -6.90 15.32
CA GLY A 162 3.38 -7.53 16.61
C GLY A 162 2.55 -8.82 16.81
N ILE A 163 1.27 -8.79 16.44
CA ILE A 163 0.40 -9.97 16.51
C ILE A 163 0.96 -11.10 15.61
N VAL A 164 1.30 -10.79 14.36
CA VAL A 164 1.84 -11.80 13.42
C VAL A 164 3.15 -12.38 13.93
N ASP A 165 4.05 -11.56 14.47
CA ASP A 165 5.31 -12.02 15.06
C ASP A 165 5.07 -12.95 16.26
N THR A 166 4.12 -12.61 17.14
CA THR A 166 3.79 -13.45 18.29
C THR A 166 3.16 -14.78 17.87
N LEU A 167 2.32 -14.78 16.83
CA LEU A 167 1.71 -16.00 16.30
C LEU A 167 2.77 -16.92 15.69
N ALA A 168 3.69 -16.38 14.89
CA ALA A 168 4.79 -17.14 14.31
C ALA A 168 5.73 -17.73 15.38
N ALA A 169 6.01 -16.97 16.46
CA ALA A 169 6.80 -17.48 17.57
C ALA A 169 6.08 -18.61 18.33
N ARG A 170 4.76 -18.48 18.52
CA ARG A 170 3.95 -19.52 19.17
C ARG A 170 3.86 -20.80 18.33
N SER A 171 3.62 -20.70 17.03
CA SER A 171 3.54 -21.87 16.16
C SER A 171 4.87 -22.65 16.15
N SER A 172 6.00 -21.94 16.05
CA SER A 172 7.33 -22.55 16.12
C SER A 172 7.57 -23.27 17.46
N ASN A 173 7.16 -22.67 18.58
CA ASN A 173 7.27 -23.29 19.91
C ASN A 173 6.36 -24.53 20.05
N GLU A 174 5.17 -24.51 19.47
CA GLU A 174 4.25 -25.65 19.50
C GLU A 174 4.74 -26.79 18.60
N GLU A 175 5.26 -26.49 17.42
CA GLU A 175 5.88 -27.46 16.51
C GLU A 175 7.10 -28.14 17.14
N THR A 176 8.01 -27.36 17.75
CA THR A 176 9.19 -27.92 18.42
C THR A 176 8.80 -28.84 19.58
N ARG A 177 7.76 -28.52 20.36
CA ARG A 177 7.22 -29.41 21.40
C ARG A 177 6.68 -30.72 20.84
N LYS A 178 5.92 -30.66 19.73
CA LYS A 178 5.39 -31.86 19.06
C LYS A 178 6.53 -32.74 18.56
N VAL A 179 7.50 -32.15 17.85
CA VAL A 179 8.68 -32.86 17.33
C VAL A 179 9.51 -33.47 18.46
N ALA A 180 9.64 -32.80 19.61
CA ALA A 180 10.33 -33.35 20.76
C ALA A 180 9.60 -34.58 21.35
N ALA A 181 8.28 -34.49 21.50
CA ALA A 181 7.46 -35.60 22.00
C ALA A 181 7.48 -36.80 21.04
N ASP A 182 7.41 -36.56 19.73
CA ASP A 182 7.49 -37.61 18.72
C ASP A 182 8.88 -38.27 18.71
N ASN A 183 9.95 -37.48 18.82
CA ASN A 183 11.31 -38.02 18.96
C ASN A 183 11.45 -38.88 20.21
N GLU A 184 10.90 -38.46 21.35
CA GLU A 184 10.92 -39.26 22.58
C GLU A 184 10.17 -40.58 22.39
N ARG A 185 8.99 -40.55 21.75
CA ARG A 185 8.22 -41.75 21.45
C ARG A 185 8.98 -42.70 20.55
N LEU A 186 9.53 -42.20 19.45
CA LEU A 186 10.32 -43.00 18.49
C LEU A 186 11.57 -43.59 19.14
N ARG A 187 12.24 -42.85 20.04
CA ARG A 187 13.38 -43.39 20.81
C ARG A 187 12.97 -44.59 21.66
N LYS A 188 11.84 -44.51 22.37
CA LYS A 188 11.30 -45.62 23.16
C LYS A 188 10.93 -46.83 22.28
N GLU A 189 10.32 -46.59 21.12
CA GLU A 189 10.02 -47.65 20.15
C GLU A 189 11.29 -48.35 19.64
N VAL A 190 12.33 -47.57 19.30
CA VAL A 190 13.63 -48.12 18.88
C VAL A 190 14.31 -48.91 20.00
N GLU A 191 14.27 -48.42 21.23
CA GLU A 191 14.81 -49.14 22.39
C GLU A 191 14.07 -50.46 22.64
N ASN A 192 12.74 -50.45 22.58
CA ASN A 192 11.93 -51.66 22.71
C ASN A 192 12.23 -52.67 21.61
N LEU A 193 12.28 -52.25 20.35
CA LEU A 193 12.59 -53.15 19.23
C LEU A 193 13.99 -53.75 19.34
N LYS A 194 14.98 -52.96 19.78
CA LYS A 194 16.33 -53.48 20.05
C LYS A 194 16.34 -54.50 21.18
N ALA A 195 15.55 -54.29 22.23
CA ALA A 195 15.42 -55.26 23.32
C ALA A 195 14.76 -56.56 22.82
N GLU A 196 13.73 -56.47 21.97
CA GLU A 196 13.10 -57.64 21.36
C GLU A 196 14.04 -58.40 20.43
N GLU A 197 14.85 -57.70 19.64
CA GLU A 197 15.86 -58.31 18.76
C GLU A 197 16.93 -59.03 19.58
N GLN A 198 17.41 -58.41 20.66
CA GLN A 198 18.35 -59.03 21.59
C GLN A 198 17.76 -60.27 22.27
N ASP A 199 16.50 -60.20 22.74
CA ASP A 199 15.83 -61.35 23.35
C ASP A 199 15.66 -62.50 22.35
N ARG A 200 15.30 -62.20 21.09
CA ARG A 200 15.24 -63.22 20.02
C ARG A 200 16.60 -63.85 19.77
N PHE A 201 17.66 -63.05 19.68
CA PHE A 201 19.02 -63.57 19.48
C PHE A 201 19.43 -64.51 20.61
N VAL A 202 19.19 -64.11 21.86
CA VAL A 202 19.46 -64.94 23.05
C VAL A 202 18.67 -66.24 23.00
N ARG A 203 17.37 -66.22 22.66
CA ARG A 203 16.56 -67.44 22.52
C ARG A 203 17.10 -68.38 21.45
N ILE A 204 17.51 -67.85 20.29
CA ILE A 204 18.09 -68.66 19.21
C ILE A 204 19.38 -69.35 19.70
N CYS A 205 20.28 -68.61 20.34
CA CYS A 205 21.52 -69.19 20.88
C CYS A 205 21.24 -70.27 21.93
N TYR A 206 20.25 -70.08 22.81
CA TYR A 206 19.87 -71.10 23.80
C TYR A 206 19.31 -72.37 23.14
N GLU A 207 18.46 -72.23 22.12
CA GLU A 207 17.90 -73.39 21.40
C GLU A 207 19.00 -74.13 20.61
N GLU A 208 19.93 -73.42 19.98
CA GLU A 208 21.07 -74.04 19.29
C GLU A 208 21.95 -74.83 20.27
N ILE A 209 22.29 -74.26 21.43
CA ILE A 209 23.06 -74.95 22.47
C ILE A 209 22.29 -76.17 22.99
N ARG A 210 20.98 -76.04 23.19
CA ARG A 210 20.12 -77.14 23.66
C ARG A 210 20.05 -78.31 22.67
N ILE A 211 20.11 -78.04 21.37
CA ILE A 211 20.12 -79.08 20.33
C ILE A 211 21.49 -79.78 20.25
N LEU A 212 22.57 -79.06 20.56
CA LEU A 212 23.96 -79.55 20.48
C LEU A 212 24.41 -80.39 21.69
N CYS A 213 23.73 -80.30 22.83
CA CYS A 213 24.04 -81.03 24.08
C CYS A 213 23.10 -82.22 24.30
#